data_AF-R9N4L2-F1
#
_entry.id   AF-R9N4L2-F1
#
_cell.length_a   1.000
_cell.length_b   1.000
_cell.length_c   1.000
_cell.angle_alpha   90.00
_cell.angle_beta   90.00
_cell.angle_gamma   90.00
#
_symmetry.space_group_name_H-M   'P 1'
#
loop_
_entity.id
_entity.type
_entity.pdbx_description
1 polymer ?
#
loop_
_entity_poly.entity_id
_entity_poly.type
_entity_poly.pdbx_seq_one_letter_code
_entity_poly.pdbx_strand_id
1 'polypeptide(L)'
;MTNPNQNERSRLFHDIGVIDFVIVEMNEYLDTHPTDKEAMEYLGHYVRMKNQAMREYAMKYGPLRISDADGCNQNEWKWATQPWPWEGGC
;
A
#
# COMPACT_ATOMS: atom_id res chain seq x y z
N MET A 1 -4.02 -3.72 26.37
CA MET A 1 -5.14 -3.05 25.67
C MET A 1 -4.57 -2.44 24.39
N THR A 2 -4.82 -3.04 23.23
CA THR A 2 -4.38 -2.49 21.94
C THR A 2 -5.14 -1.21 21.64
N ASN A 3 -4.41 -0.10 21.45
CA ASN A 3 -4.96 1.17 21.00
C ASN A 3 -5.74 0.95 19.69
N PRO A 4 -7.02 1.32 19.58
CA PRO A 4 -7.82 1.09 18.37
C PRO A 4 -7.16 1.65 17.09
N ASN A 5 -6.39 2.74 17.19
CA ASN A 5 -5.62 3.31 16.07
C ASN A 5 -4.48 2.39 15.59
N GLN A 6 -3.87 1.60 16.48
CA GLN A 6 -2.83 0.62 16.10
C GLN A 6 -3.45 -0.57 15.37
N ASN A 7 -4.68 -0.95 15.71
CA ASN A 7 -5.39 -2.02 15.01
C ASN A 7 -5.82 -1.60 13.60
N GLU A 8 -6.28 -0.36 13.40
CA GLU A 8 -6.61 0.17 12.07
C GLU A 8 -5.36 0.31 11.19
N ARG A 9 -4.26 0.87 11.71
CA ARG A 9 -2.98 0.97 10.98
C ARG A 9 -2.50 -0.39 10.49
N SER A 10 -2.48 -1.39 11.36
CA SER A 10 -2.02 -2.75 11.02
C SER A 10 -2.96 -3.43 10.02
N ARG A 11 -4.27 -3.24 10.13
CA ARG A 11 -5.24 -3.76 9.14
C ARG A 11 -5.02 -3.14 7.76
N LEU A 12 -4.94 -1.81 7.69
CA LEU A 12 -4.74 -1.14 6.41
C LEU A 12 -3.39 -1.52 5.77
N PHE A 13 -2.33 -1.66 6.58
CA PHE A 13 -1.04 -2.16 6.10
C PHE A 13 -1.12 -3.60 5.59
N HIS A 14 -1.85 -4.47 6.32
CA HIS A 14 -2.09 -5.85 5.91
C HIS A 14 -2.87 -5.93 4.59
N ASP A 15 -3.97 -5.16 4.46
CA ASP A 15 -4.81 -5.13 3.26
C ASP A 15 -4.01 -4.65 2.04
N ILE A 16 -3.16 -3.63 2.21
CA ILE A 16 -2.20 -3.21 1.17
C ILE A 16 -1.29 -4.37 0.74
N GLY A 17 -0.79 -5.15 1.71
CA GLY A 17 0.03 -6.32 1.43
C GLY A 17 -0.71 -7.43 0.68
N VAL A 18 -1.97 -7.71 1.03
CA VAL A 18 -2.81 -8.68 0.33
C VAL A 18 -3.06 -8.25 -1.11
N ILE A 19 -3.41 -6.97 -1.32
CA ILE A 19 -3.58 -6.42 -2.66
C ILE A 19 -2.29 -6.51 -3.47
N ASP A 20 -1.14 -6.27 -2.83
CA ASP A 20 0.16 -6.38 -3.50
C ASP A 20 0.46 -7.81 -3.97
N PHE A 21 0.17 -8.80 -3.13
CA PHE A 21 0.30 -10.20 -3.50
C PHE A 21 -0.54 -10.53 -4.74
N VAL A 22 -1.81 -10.09 -4.79
CA VAL A 22 -2.67 -10.29 -5.96
C VAL A 22 -2.08 -9.65 -7.22
N ILE A 23 -1.52 -8.43 -7.11
CA ILE A 23 -0.88 -7.75 -8.24
C ILE A 23 0.32 -8.54 -8.76
N VAL A 24 1.16 -9.08 -7.87
CA VAL A 24 2.30 -9.91 -8.26
C VAL A 24 1.83 -11.16 -8.99
N GLU A 25 0.89 -11.92 -8.42
CA GLU A 25 0.37 -13.15 -9.03
C GLU A 25 -0.26 -12.88 -10.42
N MET A 26 -1.02 -11.79 -10.56
CA MET A 26 -1.62 -11.41 -11.84
C MET A 26 -0.58 -11.00 -12.87
N ASN A 27 0.52 -10.36 -12.44
CA ASN A 27 1.62 -10.01 -13.32
C ASN A 27 2.33 -11.27 -13.85
N GLU A 28 2.66 -12.22 -12.97
CA GLU A 28 3.26 -13.50 -13.35
C GLU A 28 2.35 -14.32 -14.29
N TYR A 29 1.02 -14.27 -14.08
CA TYR A 29 0.07 -14.88 -15.01
C TYR A 29 0.14 -14.22 -16.40
N LEU A 30 0.16 -12.88 -16.46
CA LEU A 30 0.20 -12.13 -17.71
C LEU A 30 1.51 -12.29 -18.48
N ASP A 31 2.63 -12.58 -17.81
CA ASP A 31 3.90 -12.94 -18.47
C ASP A 31 3.74 -14.16 -19.40
N THR A 32 2.79 -15.06 -19.08
CA THR A 32 2.46 -16.23 -19.91
C THR A 32 1.24 -16.03 -20.80
N HIS A 33 0.38 -15.04 -20.51
CA HIS A 33 -0.87 -14.75 -21.24
C HIS A 33 -0.99 -13.25 -21.60
N PRO A 34 -0.06 -12.68 -22.38
CA PRO A 34 0.06 -11.22 -22.54
C PRO A 34 -1.08 -10.56 -23.34
N THR A 35 -1.94 -11.35 -23.99
CA THR A 35 -3.09 -10.84 -24.76
C THR A 35 -4.42 -10.98 -24.02
N ASP A 36 -4.42 -11.51 -22.80
CA ASP A 36 -5.63 -11.67 -21.98
C ASP A 36 -6.09 -10.32 -21.45
N LYS A 37 -7.10 -9.74 -22.12
CA LYS A 37 -7.63 -8.41 -21.79
C LYS A 37 -8.35 -8.37 -20.46
N GLU A 38 -9.01 -9.46 -20.07
CA GLU A 38 -9.73 -9.52 -18.79
C GLU A 38 -8.74 -9.53 -17.63
N ALA A 39 -7.66 -10.31 -17.74
CA ALA A 39 -6.58 -10.30 -16.76
C ALA A 39 -5.89 -8.93 -16.65
N MET A 40 -5.67 -8.23 -17.78
CA MET A 40 -5.13 -6.86 -17.78
C MET A 40 -6.07 -5.86 -17.08
N GLU A 41 -7.37 -5.92 -17.34
CA GLU A 41 -8.36 -5.07 -16.68
C GLU A 41 -8.44 -5.34 -15.17
N TYR A 42 -8.40 -6.62 -14.79
CA TYR A 42 -8.40 -7.05 -13.40
C TYR A 42 -7.14 -6.58 -12.67
N LEU A 43 -5.94 -6.77 -13.24
CA LEU A 43 -4.70 -6.21 -12.70
C LEU A 43 -4.82 -4.69 -12.52
N GLY A 44 -5.34 -3.97 -13.53
CA GLY A 44 -5.55 -2.54 -13.46
C GLY A 44 -6.49 -2.11 -12.33
N HIS A 45 -7.53 -2.90 -12.02
CA HIS A 45 -8.42 -2.67 -10.89
C HIS A 45 -7.67 -2.74 -9.55
N TYR A 46 -6.88 -3.80 -9.32
CA TYR A 46 -6.11 -3.96 -8.08
C TYR A 46 -5.01 -2.91 -7.93
N VAL A 47 -4.33 -2.53 -9.01
CA VAL A 47 -3.35 -1.43 -9.00
C VAL A 47 -3.99 -0.12 -8.53
N ARG A 48 -5.20 0.21 -9.03
CA ARG A 48 -5.95 1.39 -8.56
C ARG A 48 -6.35 1.28 -7.09
N MET A 49 -6.81 0.11 -6.65
CA MET A 49 -7.14 -0.13 -5.24
C MET A 49 -5.92 0.03 -4.33
N LYS A 50 -4.76 -0.54 -4.70
CA LYS A 50 -3.51 -0.40 -3.95
C LYS A 50 -3.12 1.07 -3.79
N ASN A 51 -3.14 1.81 -4.89
CA ASN A 51 -2.77 3.23 -4.86
C ASN A 51 -3.74 4.05 -3.98
N GLN A 52 -5.02 3.72 -3.96
CA GLN A 52 -5.98 4.38 -3.08
C GLN A 52 -5.73 4.05 -1.60
N ALA A 53 -5.54 2.77 -1.27
CA ALA A 53 -5.26 2.33 0.10
C ALA A 53 -3.94 2.92 0.63
N MET A 54 -2.91 3.04 -0.22
CA MET A 54 -1.62 3.63 0.16
C MET A 54 -1.72 5.13 0.40
N ARG A 55 -2.49 5.86 -0.40
CA ARG A 55 -2.79 7.28 -0.12
C ARG A 55 -3.55 7.46 1.18
N GLU A 56 -4.55 6.60 1.43
CA GLU A 56 -5.29 6.63 2.71
C GLU A 56 -4.35 6.36 3.90
N TYR A 57 -3.47 5.38 3.78
CA TYR A 57 -2.46 5.09 4.79
C TYR A 57 -1.54 6.30 5.01
N ALA A 58 -1.04 6.90 3.93
CA ALA A 58 -0.13 8.04 4.00
C ALA A 58 -0.77 9.26 4.69
N MET A 59 -2.03 9.56 4.40
CA MET A 59 -2.77 10.64 5.05
C MET A 59 -2.94 10.42 6.56
N LYS A 60 -3.13 9.17 7.01
CA LYS A 60 -3.39 8.85 8.43
C LYS A 60 -2.12 8.59 9.25
N TYR A 61 -1.14 7.91 8.67
CA TYR A 61 -0.03 7.30 9.41
C TYR A 61 1.36 7.66 8.85
N GLY A 62 1.42 8.40 7.74
CA GLY A 62 2.65 8.78 7.05
C GLY A 62 3.03 7.83 5.90
N PRO A 63 3.93 8.25 5.01
CA PRO A 63 4.03 7.68 3.67
C PRO A 63 4.66 6.28 3.68
N LEU A 64 4.12 5.38 2.85
CA LEU A 64 4.72 4.07 2.55
C LEU A 64 5.54 4.09 1.25
N ARG A 65 5.37 5.13 0.42
CA ARG A 65 6.16 5.42 -0.77
C ARG A 65 6.56 6.88 -0.77
N ILE A 66 7.72 7.18 -1.36
CA ILE A 66 8.18 8.56 -1.56
C ILE A 66 7.13 9.40 -2.32
N SER A 67 6.43 8.79 -3.28
CA SER A 67 5.38 9.47 -4.06
C SER A 67 4.15 9.90 -3.26
N ASP A 68 3.96 9.37 -2.06
CA ASP A 68 2.83 9.71 -1.19
C ASP A 68 3.25 10.68 -0.06
N ALA A 69 4.51 11.12 -0.05
CA ALA A 69 5.05 12.00 1.00
C ALA A 69 4.51 13.43 0.92
N ASP A 70 4.05 13.85 -0.26
CA ASP A 70 3.38 15.14 -0.51
C ASP A 70 1.96 15.20 0.08
N GLY A 71 1.28 14.05 0.17
CA GLY A 71 -0.03 13.90 0.79
C GLY A 71 -0.03 14.02 2.32
N CYS A 72 1.14 14.07 2.94
CA CYS A 72 1.28 14.23 4.38
C CYS A 72 1.29 15.72 4.73
N ASN A 73 0.18 16.22 5.27
CA ASN A 73 0.03 17.61 5.69
C ASN A 73 0.82 17.90 6.99
N GLN A 74 2.15 17.86 6.92
CA GLN A 74 3.02 17.84 8.10
C GLN A 74 4.25 18.73 7.89
N ASN A 75 4.64 19.46 8.94
CA ASN A 75 5.77 20.40 8.93
C ASN A 75 7.16 19.70 8.94
N GLU A 76 7.20 18.40 8.65
CA GLU A 76 8.41 17.56 8.70
C GLU A 76 8.42 16.51 7.59
N TRP A 77 9.62 16.09 7.17
CA TRP A 77 9.82 15.07 6.14
C TRP A 77 9.61 13.66 6.70
N LYS A 78 8.35 13.25 6.83
CA LYS A 78 7.97 11.99 7.49
C LYS A 78 8.58 10.74 6.91
N TRP A 79 8.90 10.73 5.61
CA TRP A 79 9.62 9.61 5.00
C TRP A 79 10.92 9.27 5.76
N ALA A 80 11.64 10.30 6.23
CA ALA A 80 12.89 10.12 6.98
C ALA A 80 12.72 10.05 8.50
N THR A 81 11.63 10.61 9.06
CA THR A 81 11.49 10.77 10.52
C THR A 81 10.52 9.79 11.18
N GLN A 82 9.65 9.13 10.41
CA GLN A 82 8.70 8.16 10.98
C GLN A 82 9.34 6.78 11.22
N PRO A 83 8.91 6.02 12.23
CA PRO A 83 9.27 4.61 12.34
C PRO A 83 8.64 3.81 11.20
N TRP A 84 9.44 3.05 10.47
CA TRP A 84 8.95 2.31 9.33
C TRP A 84 8.18 1.06 9.78
N PRO A 85 7.01 0.77 9.16
CA PRO A 85 6.18 -0.36 9.59
C PRO A 85 6.84 -1.73 9.39
N TRP A 86 7.89 -1.84 8.57
CA TRP A 86 8.64 -3.08 8.33
C TRP A 86 9.91 -3.24 9.16
N GLU A 87 10.32 -2.23 9.94
CA GLU A 87 11.51 -2.35 10.79
C GLU A 87 11.31 -3.28 11.99
N GLY A 88 10.06 -3.61 12.32
CA GLY A 88 9.72 -4.32 13.54
C GLY A 88 9.93 -3.42 14.77
N GLY A 89 8.99 -3.41 15.70
CA GLY A 89 9.25 -2.79 16.99
C GLY A 89 10.36 -3.57 17.69
N CYS A 90 11.43 -2.89 18.10
CA CYS A 90 12.43 -3.45 19.02
C CYS A 90 11.79 -3.81 20.36
#